data_AF-A0A522W906-F1
#
_entry.id   AF-A0A522W906-F1
#
_cell.length_a   1.000
_cell.length_b   1.000
_cell.length_c   1.000
_cell.angle_alpha   90.00
_cell.angle_beta   90.00
_cell.angle_gamma   90.00
#
_symmetry.space_group_name_H-M   'P 1'
#
loop_
_entity.id
_entity.type
_entity.pdbx_description
1 polymer ?
#
loop_
_entity_poly.entity_id
_entity_poly.type
_entity_poly.pdbx_seq_one_letter_code
_entity_poly.pdbx_strand_id
1 'polypeptide(L)'
;THMHPDHMGLAGYLAPLFGVEVWASLSDWTYGRMLALDGGEAFMDVHVDFFHRAGLTGPDMDLVYERGNSYAKRAMAPPPSFHRLIGGHRLAIGGQNWRLIEGNGHSPEHISLYNPERNILISGDQVLPKISPIVSVWPQEPKADPLTQFMASLDSFADIPDDVFVLPSHGLPFKGLKTRLAQLRTHHDQRLDDTRTATQTPATVMEVLRVLFPKASDPNDVLFACTETIAHLHRLMTLGEIKWEAGPDGLDRYLKT
;
A
#
# COMPACT_ATOMS: atom_id res chain seq x y z
N THR A 1 7.83 -0.46 10.68
CA THR A 1 8.05 -0.81 9.25
C THR A 1 7.34 0.19 8.37
N HIS A 2 6.03 0.41 8.55
CA HIS A 2 5.26 1.44 7.84
C HIS A 2 4.04 1.90 8.67
N MET A 3 3.21 2.78 8.10
CA MET A 3 2.16 3.51 8.81
C MET A 3 0.81 2.80 8.97
N HIS A 4 0.55 1.64 8.36
CA HIS A 4 -0.77 1.00 8.50
C HIS A 4 -1.13 0.71 9.98
N PRO A 5 -2.42 0.77 10.33
CA PRO A 5 -2.87 0.84 11.73
C PRO A 5 -2.50 -0.41 12.54
N ASP A 6 -2.39 -1.57 11.93
CA ASP A 6 -1.94 -2.81 12.57
C ASP A 6 -0.43 -2.88 12.84
N HIS A 7 0.36 -1.95 12.28
CA HIS A 7 1.80 -1.81 12.54
C HIS A 7 2.14 -0.61 13.40
N MET A 8 1.50 0.54 13.16
CA MET A 8 1.80 1.80 13.83
C MET A 8 0.73 2.21 14.86
N GLY A 9 -0.46 1.60 14.84
CA GLY A 9 -1.62 2.10 15.58
C GLY A 9 -1.48 2.09 17.10
N LEU A 10 -0.61 1.26 17.67
CA LEU A 10 -0.29 1.27 19.10
C LEU A 10 0.99 2.03 19.45
N ALA A 11 1.68 2.65 18.47
CA ALA A 11 2.91 3.40 18.74
C ALA A 11 2.68 4.55 19.73
N GLY A 12 1.55 5.26 19.60
CA GLY A 12 1.15 6.32 20.53
C GLY A 12 0.85 5.85 21.97
N TYR A 13 0.58 4.55 22.15
CA TYR A 13 0.35 3.94 23.46
C TYR A 13 1.63 3.34 24.06
N LEU A 14 2.32 2.51 23.28
CA LEU A 14 3.45 1.71 23.76
C LEU A 14 4.67 2.58 24.08
N ALA A 15 4.95 3.60 23.28
CA ALA A 15 6.13 4.44 23.48
C ALA A 15 6.10 5.18 24.83
N PRO A 16 5.02 5.91 25.20
CA PRO A 16 4.90 6.49 26.54
C PRO A 16 4.84 5.44 27.65
N LEU A 17 4.15 4.32 27.44
CA LEU A 17 3.99 3.25 28.45
C LEU A 17 5.34 2.68 28.90
N PHE A 18 6.27 2.48 27.95
CA PHE A 18 7.59 1.91 28.24
C PHE A 18 8.72 2.93 28.31
N GLY A 19 8.44 4.23 28.08
CA GLY A 19 9.46 5.27 28.05
C GLY A 19 10.48 5.10 26.93
N VAL A 20 10.03 4.64 25.75
CA VAL A 20 10.89 4.35 24.59
C VAL A 20 10.58 5.26 23.41
N GLU A 21 11.56 5.43 22.52
CA GLU A 21 11.40 6.19 21.29
C GLU A 21 10.78 5.34 20.18
N VAL A 22 10.01 5.99 19.29
CA VAL A 22 9.54 5.36 18.05
C VAL A 22 10.57 5.58 16.95
N TRP A 23 10.94 4.50 16.26
CA TRP A 23 11.83 4.54 15.11
C TRP A 23 11.03 4.24 13.85
N ALA A 24 11.04 5.17 12.89
CA ALA A 24 10.24 5.08 11.67
C ALA A 24 10.90 5.88 10.54
N SER A 25 10.57 5.56 9.29
CA SER A 25 10.89 6.44 8.16
C SER A 25 10.12 7.75 8.27
N LEU A 26 10.64 8.82 7.65
CA LEU A 26 10.03 10.15 7.75
C LEU A 26 8.63 10.13 7.14
N SER A 27 8.48 9.53 5.96
CA SER A 27 7.21 9.58 5.23
C SER A 27 6.14 8.77 5.94
N ASP A 28 6.43 7.55 6.41
CA ASP A 28 5.43 6.75 7.14
C ASP A 28 5.08 7.36 8.51
N TRP A 29 6.04 7.90 9.27
CA TRP A 29 5.70 8.59 10.51
C TRP A 29 4.81 9.81 10.26
N THR A 30 5.16 10.62 9.25
CA THR A 30 4.41 11.83 8.90
C THR A 30 3.01 11.49 8.43
N TYR A 31 2.88 10.50 7.54
CA TYR A 31 1.59 10.10 6.97
C TYR A 31 0.69 9.43 8.02
N GLY A 32 1.24 8.54 8.86
CA GLY A 32 0.47 7.94 9.96
C GLY A 32 0.00 8.97 10.98
N ARG A 33 0.86 9.95 11.32
CA ARG A 33 0.47 11.05 12.22
C ARG A 33 -0.56 11.98 11.58
N MET A 34 -0.42 12.31 10.30
CA MET A 34 -1.43 13.05 9.55
C MET A 34 -2.77 12.31 9.61
N LEU A 35 -2.83 11.05 9.18
CA LEU A 35 -4.08 10.27 9.18
C LEU A 35 -4.71 10.12 10.57
N ALA A 36 -3.91 9.99 11.63
CA ALA A 36 -4.42 9.89 12.99
C ALA A 36 -5.04 11.20 13.52
N LEU A 37 -4.63 12.35 12.98
CA LEU A 37 -5.02 13.68 13.44
C LEU A 37 -5.99 14.39 12.49
N ASP A 38 -6.11 13.91 11.26
CA ASP A 38 -6.96 14.49 10.22
C ASP A 38 -8.44 14.14 10.40
N GLY A 39 -9.33 14.94 9.81
CA GLY A 39 -10.77 14.74 9.87
C GLY A 39 -11.58 15.97 9.47
N GLY A 40 -12.89 15.91 9.70
CA GLY A 40 -13.82 16.99 9.36
C GLY A 40 -14.34 16.92 7.91
N GLU A 41 -15.03 17.98 7.50
CA GLU A 41 -15.75 18.04 6.22
C GLU A 41 -14.82 17.93 5.01
N ALA A 42 -13.73 18.69 4.99
CA ALA A 42 -12.77 18.63 3.88
C ALA A 42 -12.13 17.24 3.68
N PHE A 43 -11.85 16.52 4.77
CA PHE A 43 -11.40 15.13 4.70
C PHE A 43 -12.46 14.25 4.04
N MET A 44 -13.71 14.39 4.45
CA MET A 44 -14.83 13.62 3.90
C MET A 44 -15.09 13.93 2.43
N ASP A 45 -15.08 15.21 2.04
CA ASP A 45 -15.30 15.64 0.66
C ASP A 45 -14.30 15.00 -0.30
N VAL A 46 -13.02 14.94 0.08
CA VAL A 46 -11.97 14.29 -0.72
C VAL A 46 -12.22 12.78 -0.87
N HIS A 47 -12.65 12.09 0.19
CA HIS A 47 -12.94 10.65 0.11
C HIS A 47 -14.19 10.37 -0.71
N VAL A 48 -15.25 11.16 -0.50
CA VAL A 48 -16.53 11.06 -1.19
C VAL A 48 -16.33 11.30 -2.69
N ASP A 49 -15.63 12.37 -3.07
CA ASP A 49 -15.34 12.66 -4.48
C ASP A 49 -14.50 11.54 -5.13
N PHE A 50 -13.47 11.05 -4.45
CA PHE A 50 -12.61 9.99 -4.96
C PHE A 50 -13.39 8.71 -5.29
N PHE A 51 -14.20 8.23 -4.35
CA PHE A 51 -14.98 7.00 -4.55
C PHE A 51 -16.18 7.21 -5.48
N HIS A 52 -16.78 8.41 -5.49
CA HIS A 52 -17.83 8.76 -6.45
C HIS A 52 -17.30 8.70 -7.88
N ARG A 53 -16.14 9.34 -8.16
CA ARG A 53 -15.52 9.31 -9.49
C ARG A 53 -15.12 7.90 -9.93
N ALA A 54 -14.78 7.03 -8.99
CA ALA A 54 -14.57 5.61 -9.26
C ALA A 54 -15.86 4.84 -9.60
N GLY A 55 -17.04 5.38 -9.30
CA GLY A 55 -18.34 4.78 -9.60
C GLY A 55 -18.96 3.99 -8.45
N LEU A 56 -18.51 4.20 -7.20
CA LEU A 56 -19.18 3.62 -6.04
C LEU A 56 -20.55 4.26 -5.85
N THR A 57 -21.55 3.43 -5.55
CA THR A 57 -22.94 3.85 -5.32
C THR A 57 -23.60 2.97 -4.26
N GLY A 58 -24.74 3.40 -3.72
CA GLY A 58 -25.55 2.61 -2.79
C GLY A 58 -24.73 2.14 -1.56
N PRO A 59 -24.84 0.85 -1.17
CA PRO A 59 -24.18 0.34 0.03
C PRO A 59 -22.66 0.56 0.08
N ASP A 60 -21.98 0.54 -1.07
CA ASP A 60 -20.52 0.77 -1.13
C ASP A 60 -20.19 2.21 -0.74
N MET A 61 -21.00 3.17 -1.22
CA MET A 61 -20.84 4.58 -0.90
C MET A 61 -21.28 4.90 0.53
N ASP A 62 -22.33 4.26 1.03
CA ASP A 62 -22.78 4.39 2.42
C ASP A 62 -21.66 4.00 3.39
N LEU A 63 -20.89 2.95 3.07
CA LEU A 63 -19.75 2.53 3.88
C LEU A 63 -18.63 3.58 3.91
N VAL A 64 -18.42 4.36 2.85
CA VAL A 64 -17.44 5.47 2.83
C VAL A 64 -17.83 6.52 3.88
N TYR A 65 -19.10 6.92 3.92
CA TYR A 65 -19.62 7.85 4.92
C TYR A 65 -19.55 7.28 6.35
N GLU A 66 -19.96 6.03 6.55
CA GLU A 66 -19.93 5.38 7.86
C GLU A 66 -18.50 5.24 8.42
N ARG A 67 -17.56 4.81 7.56
CA ARG A 67 -16.15 4.66 7.94
C ARG A 67 -15.54 5.99 8.32
N GLY A 68 -15.81 7.05 7.57
CA GLY A 68 -15.13 8.34 7.70
C GLY A 68 -13.61 8.15 7.79
N ASN A 69 -12.95 8.84 8.72
CA ASN A 69 -11.55 8.57 9.03
C ASN A 69 -11.39 7.26 9.83
N SER A 70 -11.39 6.12 9.13
CA SER A 70 -11.22 4.80 9.75
C SER A 70 -9.84 4.59 10.38
N TYR A 71 -8.82 5.33 9.93
CA TYR A 71 -7.48 5.26 10.50
C TYR A 71 -7.47 5.84 11.92
N ALA A 72 -7.98 7.06 12.11
CA ALA A 72 -8.09 7.69 13.42
C ALA A 72 -8.95 6.91 14.43
N LYS A 73 -9.90 6.09 13.94
CA LYS A 73 -10.70 5.17 14.78
C LYS A 73 -9.92 3.94 15.28
N ARG A 74 -8.81 3.56 14.61
CA ARG A 74 -8.06 2.31 14.85
C ARG A 74 -6.64 2.53 15.35
N ALA A 75 -6.09 3.73 15.15
CA ALA A 75 -4.73 4.08 15.49
C ALA A 75 -4.69 5.24 16.47
N MET A 76 -3.87 5.10 17.52
CA MET A 76 -3.45 6.25 18.32
C MET A 76 -2.38 7.02 17.57
N ALA A 77 -2.47 8.35 17.58
CA ALA A 77 -1.47 9.19 16.92
C ALA A 77 -0.06 8.80 17.40
N PRO A 78 0.88 8.51 16.49
CA PRO A 78 2.28 8.28 16.84
C PRO A 78 2.82 9.44 17.67
N PRO A 79 3.80 9.24 18.56
CA PRO A 79 4.38 10.32 19.36
C PRO A 79 4.84 11.51 18.50
N PRO A 80 4.83 12.75 19.04
CA PRO A 80 5.19 13.96 18.31
C PRO A 80 6.67 14.05 17.94
N SER A 81 7.49 13.10 18.42
CA SER A 81 8.89 12.92 18.08
C SER A 81 9.17 11.47 17.71
N PHE A 82 10.14 11.26 16.82
CA PHE A 82 10.58 9.94 16.40
C PHE A 82 12.07 9.97 16.03
N HIS A 83 12.70 8.80 16.00
CA HIS A 83 14.03 8.62 15.42
C HIS A 83 13.90 8.17 13.96
N ARG A 84 14.51 8.91 13.04
CA ARG A 84 14.37 8.65 11.61
C ARG A 84 15.17 7.42 11.17
N LEU A 85 14.50 6.48 10.54
CA LEU A 85 15.08 5.40 9.73
C LEU A 85 15.28 5.90 8.30
N ILE A 86 16.40 5.53 7.66
CA ILE A 86 16.74 5.92 6.29
C ILE A 86 17.16 4.66 5.52
N GLY A 87 16.63 4.46 4.31
CA GLY A 87 17.01 3.37 3.43
C GLY A 87 18.52 3.29 3.19
N GLY A 88 19.06 2.07 3.15
CA GLY A 88 20.49 1.82 2.94
C GLY A 88 21.37 2.01 4.18
N HIS A 89 20.87 2.64 5.25
CA HIS A 89 21.60 2.76 6.51
C HIS A 89 21.61 1.42 7.28
N ARG A 90 22.35 1.41 8.40
CA ARG A 90 22.41 0.28 9.33
C ARG A 90 21.91 0.69 10.70
N LEU A 91 21.24 -0.24 11.36
CA LEU A 91 20.72 -0.12 12.72
C LEU A 91 21.30 -1.24 13.58
N ALA A 92 21.87 -0.89 14.72
CA ALA A 92 22.35 -1.86 15.69
C ALA A 92 21.20 -2.29 16.63
N ILE A 93 20.83 -3.58 16.62
CA ILE A 93 19.82 -4.14 17.53
C ILE A 93 20.42 -5.37 18.20
N GLY A 94 20.50 -5.35 19.53
CA GLY A 94 21.10 -6.46 20.29
C GLY A 94 22.57 -6.72 19.92
N GLY A 95 23.33 -5.67 19.59
CA GLY A 95 24.72 -5.77 19.15
C GLY A 95 24.93 -6.27 17.71
N GLN A 96 23.85 -6.50 16.95
CA GLN A 96 23.91 -6.98 15.57
C GLN A 96 23.51 -5.88 14.59
N ASN A 97 24.13 -5.87 13.41
CA ASN A 97 23.89 -4.87 12.37
C ASN A 97 22.75 -5.32 11.43
N TRP A 98 21.68 -4.52 11.40
CA TRP A 98 20.57 -4.69 10.49
C TRP A 98 20.64 -3.63 9.40
N ARG A 99 20.71 -4.04 8.14
CA ARG A 99 20.56 -3.14 7.00
C ARG A 99 19.09 -2.77 6.83
N LEU A 100 18.83 -1.47 6.71
CA LEU A 100 17.52 -0.93 6.41
C LEU A 100 17.31 -0.97 4.89
N ILE A 101 16.25 -1.62 4.45
CA ILE A 101 15.89 -1.75 3.03
C ILE A 101 14.60 -0.97 2.84
N GLU A 102 14.69 0.09 2.03
CA GLU A 102 13.53 0.91 1.68
C GLU A 102 12.71 0.23 0.59
N GLY A 103 11.39 0.25 0.78
CA GLY A 103 10.41 -0.10 -0.23
C GLY A 103 9.33 0.97 -0.33
N ASN A 104 8.76 1.12 -1.52
CA ASN A 104 7.68 2.07 -1.78
C ASN A 104 6.49 1.35 -2.42
N GLY A 105 5.42 2.08 -2.69
CA GLY A 105 4.22 1.59 -3.36
C GLY A 105 3.19 0.93 -2.43
N HIS A 106 3.61 0.04 -1.53
CA HIS A 106 2.72 -0.48 -0.48
C HIS A 106 2.41 0.59 0.59
N SER A 107 3.45 1.34 0.98
CA SER A 107 3.35 2.54 1.82
C SER A 107 4.34 3.60 1.30
N PRO A 108 4.30 4.84 1.81
CA PRO A 108 5.17 5.91 1.34
C PRO A 108 6.68 5.60 1.42
N GLU A 109 7.17 5.01 2.51
CA GLU A 109 8.61 4.76 2.74
C GLU A 109 8.80 3.55 3.68
N HIS A 110 8.35 2.37 3.25
CA HIS A 110 8.44 1.12 4.04
C HIS A 110 9.89 0.79 4.36
N ILE A 111 10.16 0.38 5.60
CA ILE A 111 11.48 -0.10 6.03
C ILE A 111 11.41 -1.58 6.42
N SER A 112 12.07 -2.42 5.61
CA SER A 112 12.42 -3.80 5.92
C SER A 112 13.81 -3.86 6.58
N LEU A 113 14.07 -4.89 7.40
CA LEU A 113 15.34 -5.05 8.12
C LEU A 113 16.01 -6.37 7.76
N TYR A 114 17.22 -6.30 7.19
CA TYR A 114 18.01 -7.49 6.83
C TYR A 114 19.25 -7.63 7.70
N ASN A 115 19.43 -8.79 8.31
CA ASN A 115 20.62 -9.16 9.06
C ASN A 115 21.43 -10.22 8.27
N PRO A 116 22.57 -9.85 7.68
CA PRO A 116 23.37 -10.77 6.88
C PRO A 116 24.05 -11.86 7.71
N GLU A 117 24.47 -11.56 8.94
CA GLU A 117 25.17 -12.51 9.82
C GLU A 117 24.24 -13.65 10.27
N ARG A 118 22.96 -13.35 10.46
CA ARG A 118 21.92 -14.32 10.82
C ARG A 118 21.20 -14.92 9.61
N ASN A 119 21.39 -14.35 8.42
CA ASN A 119 20.59 -14.59 7.22
C ASN A 119 19.08 -14.51 7.49
N ILE A 120 18.64 -13.42 8.13
CA ILE A 120 17.23 -13.15 8.49
C ILE A 120 16.77 -11.85 7.83
N LEU A 121 15.56 -11.85 7.27
CA LEU A 121 14.88 -10.65 6.74
C LEU A 121 13.56 -10.44 7.46
N ILE A 122 13.37 -9.31 8.13
CA ILE A 122 12.05 -8.82 8.54
C ILE A 122 11.50 -8.01 7.37
N SER A 123 10.62 -8.61 6.55
CA SER A 123 10.13 -8.00 5.32
C SER A 123 8.93 -7.07 5.51
N GLY A 124 8.34 -7.05 6.71
CA GLY A 124 7.06 -6.40 6.94
C GLY A 124 6.03 -6.82 5.90
N ASP A 125 5.29 -5.85 5.39
CA ASP A 125 4.34 -6.04 4.29
C ASP A 125 4.94 -5.89 2.89
N GLN A 126 6.23 -5.59 2.73
CA GLN A 126 6.81 -5.46 1.39
C GLN A 126 6.89 -6.83 0.68
N VAL A 127 7.05 -7.91 1.45
CA VAL A 127 7.07 -9.29 0.95
C VAL A 127 6.32 -10.20 1.91
N LEU A 128 5.18 -10.74 1.45
CA LEU A 128 4.31 -11.66 2.19
C LEU A 128 4.24 -13.02 1.47
N PRO A 129 4.09 -14.16 2.17
CA PRO A 129 4.24 -15.49 1.57
C PRO A 129 3.07 -15.94 0.69
N LYS A 130 1.82 -15.69 1.11
CA LYS A 130 0.60 -16.21 0.46
C LYS A 130 -0.20 -15.14 -0.29
N ILE A 131 -0.32 -13.97 0.31
CA ILE A 131 -1.08 -12.84 -0.24
C ILE A 131 -0.13 -11.85 -0.91
N SER A 132 -0.62 -11.09 -1.89
CA SER A 132 0.06 -9.88 -2.34
C SER A 132 -0.08 -8.80 -1.27
N PRO A 133 0.95 -7.98 -1.05
CA PRO A 133 0.79 -6.70 -0.36
C PRO A 133 -0.24 -5.85 -1.09
N ILE A 134 -1.04 -5.08 -0.36
CA ILE A 134 -1.92 -4.11 -1.00
C ILE A 134 -1.09 -3.01 -1.66
N VAL A 135 -1.46 -2.62 -2.88
CA VAL A 135 -0.83 -1.53 -3.64
C VAL A 135 -1.95 -0.65 -4.17
N SER A 136 -2.22 0.46 -3.47
CA SER A 136 -3.46 1.20 -3.62
C SER A 136 -3.22 2.69 -3.84
N VAL A 137 -4.05 3.30 -4.67
CA VAL A 137 -4.18 4.76 -4.75
C VAL A 137 -5.18 5.21 -3.69
N TRP A 138 -4.78 6.20 -2.89
CA TRP A 138 -5.59 6.71 -1.78
C TRP A 138 -6.13 8.12 -2.09
N PRO A 139 -7.27 8.52 -1.48
CA PRO A 139 -7.86 9.85 -1.71
C PRO A 139 -6.92 11.03 -1.45
N GLN A 140 -5.96 10.87 -0.53
CA GLN A 140 -4.97 11.91 -0.19
C GLN A 140 -3.93 12.13 -1.30
N GLU A 141 -3.70 11.15 -2.17
CA GLU A 141 -2.78 11.24 -3.31
C GLU A 141 -3.45 10.63 -4.56
N PRO A 142 -4.53 11.24 -5.08
CA PRO A 142 -5.45 10.59 -6.01
C PRO A 142 -4.89 10.43 -7.43
N LYS A 143 -3.63 10.82 -7.67
CA LYS A 143 -2.93 10.69 -8.95
C LYS A 143 -1.63 9.87 -8.82
N ALA A 144 -1.43 9.19 -7.69
CA ALA A 144 -0.24 8.38 -7.45
C ALA A 144 -0.14 7.20 -8.43
N ASP A 145 1.09 6.74 -8.69
CA ASP A 145 1.36 5.46 -9.34
C ASP A 145 2.15 4.55 -8.37
N PRO A 146 1.48 4.01 -7.34
CA PRO A 146 2.13 3.18 -6.34
C PRO A 146 2.59 1.84 -6.91
N LEU A 147 2.00 1.37 -8.02
CA LEU A 147 2.37 0.09 -8.61
C LEU A 147 3.72 0.16 -9.35
N THR A 148 4.03 1.27 -10.02
CA THR A 148 5.40 1.50 -10.53
C THR A 148 6.41 1.45 -9.38
N GLN A 149 6.11 2.16 -8.28
CA GLN A 149 6.98 2.23 -7.12
C GLN A 149 7.16 0.87 -6.45
N PHE A 150 6.07 0.11 -6.28
CA PHE A 150 6.09 -1.24 -5.71
C PHE A 150 6.94 -2.18 -6.57
N MET A 151 6.72 -2.21 -7.89
CA MET A 151 7.48 -3.07 -8.80
C MET A 151 8.97 -2.72 -8.81
N ALA A 152 9.34 -1.44 -8.75
CA ALA A 152 10.74 -1.02 -8.62
C ALA A 152 11.33 -1.42 -7.26
N SER A 153 10.56 -1.30 -6.18
CA SER A 153 11.04 -1.62 -4.83
C SER A 153 11.40 -3.09 -4.60
N LEU A 154 10.84 -4.01 -5.40
CA LEU A 154 11.21 -5.43 -5.32
C LEU A 154 12.69 -5.65 -5.67
N ASP A 155 13.32 -4.75 -6.43
CA ASP A 155 14.75 -4.81 -6.76
C ASP A 155 15.65 -4.42 -5.56
N SER A 156 15.12 -3.73 -4.55
CA SER A 156 15.85 -3.43 -3.31
C SER A 156 16.25 -4.69 -2.53
N PHE A 157 15.68 -5.85 -2.87
CA PHE A 157 15.98 -7.15 -2.28
C PHE A 157 16.93 -8.00 -3.15
N ALA A 158 17.44 -7.47 -4.27
CA ALA A 158 18.16 -8.24 -5.30
C ALA A 158 19.46 -8.91 -4.81
N ASP A 159 20.13 -8.35 -3.80
CA ASP A 159 21.40 -8.88 -3.27
C ASP A 159 21.23 -9.80 -2.05
N ILE A 160 20.01 -9.97 -1.54
CA ILE A 160 19.73 -10.89 -0.43
C ILE A 160 19.79 -12.34 -0.94
N PRO A 161 20.44 -13.28 -0.24
CA PRO A 161 20.43 -14.70 -0.59
C PRO A 161 19.02 -15.29 -0.67
N ASP A 162 18.78 -16.26 -1.57
CA ASP A 162 17.45 -16.90 -1.70
C ASP A 162 17.08 -17.76 -0.49
N ASP A 163 18.08 -18.30 0.22
CA ASP A 163 17.93 -19.16 1.39
C ASP A 163 17.69 -18.38 2.71
N VAL A 164 17.62 -17.05 2.63
CA VAL A 164 17.30 -16.14 3.75
C VAL A 164 16.01 -16.58 4.43
N PHE A 165 16.01 -16.52 5.76
CA PHE A 165 14.81 -16.78 6.54
C PHE A 165 13.98 -15.50 6.64
N VAL A 166 12.85 -15.46 5.93
CA VAL A 166 11.97 -14.30 5.85
C VAL A 166 10.93 -14.35 6.98
N LEU A 167 10.82 -13.26 7.72
CA LEU A 167 9.86 -12.99 8.78
C LEU A 167 8.86 -11.92 8.27
N PRO A 168 7.77 -12.34 7.61
CA PRO A 168 6.74 -11.43 7.14
C PRO A 168 5.87 -10.94 8.30
N SER A 169 5.18 -9.82 8.10
CA SER A 169 4.19 -9.34 9.07
C SER A 169 2.91 -10.16 9.10
N HIS A 170 2.55 -10.78 7.97
CA HIS A 170 1.39 -11.67 7.87
C HIS A 170 1.77 -13.03 7.28
N GLY A 171 1.13 -14.09 7.79
CA GLY A 171 1.43 -15.47 7.41
C GLY A 171 2.53 -16.10 8.27
N LEU A 172 3.19 -17.13 7.73
CA LEU A 172 4.25 -17.86 8.42
C LEU A 172 5.62 -17.49 7.86
N PRO A 173 6.68 -17.56 8.68
CA PRO A 173 8.06 -17.48 8.21
C PRO A 173 8.36 -18.47 7.07
N PHE A 174 9.20 -18.07 6.12
CA PHE A 174 9.49 -18.88 4.93
C PHE A 174 10.90 -18.67 4.38
N LYS A 175 11.28 -19.50 3.39
CA LYS A 175 12.49 -19.38 2.56
C LYS A 175 12.10 -19.33 1.09
N GLY A 176 13.02 -18.93 0.21
CA GLY A 176 12.75 -18.77 -1.22
C GLY A 176 12.31 -17.35 -1.56
N LEU A 177 13.07 -16.35 -1.08
CA LEU A 177 12.75 -14.94 -1.27
C LEU A 177 12.67 -14.57 -2.76
N LYS A 178 13.63 -15.01 -3.59
CA LYS A 178 13.65 -14.69 -5.03
C LYS A 178 12.46 -15.29 -5.75
N THR A 179 12.10 -16.52 -5.38
CA THR A 179 10.89 -17.16 -5.89
C THR A 179 9.66 -16.33 -5.56
N ARG A 180 9.54 -15.82 -4.33
CA ARG A 180 8.40 -15.00 -3.95
C ARG A 180 8.36 -13.65 -4.67
N LEU A 181 9.51 -12.98 -4.82
CA LEU A 181 9.60 -11.72 -5.58
C LEU A 181 9.16 -11.93 -7.05
N ALA A 182 9.61 -13.02 -7.69
CA ALA A 182 9.19 -13.35 -9.05
C ALA A 182 7.68 -13.60 -9.15
N GLN A 183 7.08 -14.32 -8.18
CA GLN A 183 5.64 -14.52 -8.14
C GLN A 183 4.84 -13.21 -7.99
N LEU A 184 5.33 -12.27 -7.20
CA LEU A 184 4.71 -10.94 -7.05
C LEU A 184 4.75 -10.17 -8.38
N ARG A 185 5.87 -10.22 -9.11
CA ARG A 185 5.99 -9.61 -10.44
C ARG A 185 4.98 -10.21 -11.41
N THR A 186 4.99 -11.53 -11.56
CA THR A 186 4.05 -12.24 -12.45
C THR A 186 2.59 -11.98 -12.09
N HIS A 187 2.26 -11.88 -10.80
CA HIS A 187 0.91 -11.55 -10.35
C HIS A 187 0.44 -10.18 -10.86
N HIS A 188 1.27 -9.15 -10.72
CA HIS A 188 0.91 -7.80 -11.19
C HIS A 188 0.96 -7.68 -12.72
N ASP A 189 1.89 -8.36 -13.39
CA ASP A 189 1.95 -8.39 -14.85
C ASP A 189 0.65 -8.98 -15.44
N GLN A 190 0.16 -10.09 -14.87
CA GLN A 190 -1.11 -10.68 -15.28
C GLN A 190 -2.30 -9.72 -15.05
N ARG A 191 -2.34 -9.03 -13.92
CA ARG A 191 -3.40 -8.04 -13.64
C ARG A 191 -3.33 -6.83 -14.57
N LEU A 192 -2.14 -6.39 -14.96
CA LEU A 192 -1.98 -5.35 -15.96
C LEU A 192 -2.50 -5.80 -17.33
N ASP A 193 -2.29 -7.05 -17.72
CA ASP A 193 -2.84 -7.61 -18.96
C ASP A 193 -4.37 -7.69 -18.94
N ASP A 194 -4.95 -8.09 -17.81
CA ASP A 194 -6.40 -8.07 -17.62
C ASP A 194 -6.95 -6.63 -17.68
N THR A 195 -6.23 -5.66 -17.10
CA THR A 195 -6.58 -4.23 -17.14
C THR A 195 -6.51 -3.66 -18.55
N ARG A 196 -5.47 -4.01 -19.33
CA ARG A 196 -5.34 -3.65 -20.76
C ARG A 196 -6.50 -4.19 -21.58
N THR A 197 -6.93 -5.42 -21.28
CA THR A 197 -8.06 -6.05 -21.96
C THR A 197 -9.37 -5.33 -21.63
N ALA A 198 -9.58 -5.01 -20.35
CA ALA A 198 -10.77 -4.30 -19.89
C ALA A 198 -10.90 -2.87 -20.43
N THR A 199 -9.79 -2.24 -20.85
CA THR A 199 -9.72 -0.85 -21.32
C THR A 199 -9.58 -0.70 -22.85
N GLN A 200 -9.81 -1.78 -23.63
CA GLN A 200 -9.86 -1.69 -25.10
C GLN A 200 -11.00 -0.79 -25.59
N THR A 201 -12.07 -0.70 -24.83
CA THR A 201 -13.13 0.30 -24.95
C THR A 201 -13.16 1.15 -23.69
N PRO A 202 -13.72 2.39 -23.72
CA PRO A 202 -13.86 3.19 -22.51
C PRO A 202 -14.55 2.42 -21.38
N ALA A 203 -13.87 2.32 -20.24
CA ALA A 203 -14.35 1.57 -19.08
C ALA A 203 -14.18 2.40 -17.79
N THR A 204 -15.16 2.29 -16.91
CA THR A 204 -15.13 2.87 -15.55
C THR A 204 -14.25 2.03 -14.62
N VAL A 205 -13.84 2.60 -13.48
CA VAL A 205 -13.09 1.85 -12.45
C VAL A 205 -13.86 0.62 -11.99
N MET A 206 -15.18 0.72 -11.77
CA MET A 206 -16.01 -0.43 -11.35
C MET A 206 -16.10 -1.54 -12.40
N GLU A 207 -16.10 -1.21 -13.70
CA GLU A 207 -16.08 -2.23 -14.76
C GLU A 207 -14.75 -2.99 -14.78
N VAL A 208 -13.63 -2.30 -14.61
CA VAL A 208 -12.30 -2.91 -14.52
C VAL A 208 -12.15 -3.72 -13.22
N LEU A 209 -12.67 -3.22 -12.10
CA LEU A 209 -12.68 -3.93 -10.82
C LEU A 209 -13.33 -5.30 -10.94
N ARG A 210 -14.47 -5.41 -11.62
CA ARG A 210 -15.18 -6.69 -11.82
C ARG A 210 -14.34 -7.72 -12.60
N VAL A 211 -13.41 -7.28 -13.43
CA VAL A 211 -12.46 -8.17 -14.13
C VAL A 211 -11.34 -8.62 -13.18
N LEU A 212 -10.73 -7.68 -12.44
CA LEU A 212 -9.56 -7.96 -11.59
C LEU A 212 -9.91 -8.66 -10.27
N PHE A 213 -11.11 -8.41 -9.75
CA PHE A 213 -11.60 -8.88 -8.45
C PHE A 213 -13.02 -9.43 -8.56
N PRO A 214 -13.26 -10.49 -9.36
CA PRO A 214 -14.61 -11.02 -9.62
C PRO A 214 -15.30 -11.61 -8.37
N LYS A 215 -14.56 -11.74 -7.26
CA LYS A 215 -15.05 -12.25 -5.96
C LYS A 215 -15.34 -11.14 -4.94
N ALA A 216 -14.98 -9.89 -5.22
CA ALA A 216 -15.29 -8.78 -4.33
C ALA A 216 -16.81 -8.52 -4.36
N SER A 217 -17.46 -8.74 -3.22
CA SER A 217 -18.93 -8.64 -3.12
C SER A 217 -19.42 -7.97 -1.84
N ASP A 218 -18.66 -8.06 -0.74
CA ASP A 218 -18.90 -7.26 0.45
C ASP A 218 -18.36 -5.83 0.25
N PRO A 219 -19.04 -4.78 0.74
CA PRO A 219 -18.59 -3.40 0.60
C PRO A 219 -17.15 -3.15 1.06
N ASN A 220 -16.66 -3.83 2.11
CA ASN A 220 -15.27 -3.66 2.55
C ASN A 220 -14.28 -4.12 1.49
N ASP A 221 -14.55 -5.27 0.85
CA ASP A 221 -13.71 -5.83 -0.20
C ASP A 221 -13.76 -4.95 -1.45
N VAL A 222 -14.94 -4.41 -1.80
CA VAL A 222 -15.12 -3.51 -2.94
C VAL A 222 -14.30 -2.23 -2.77
N LEU A 223 -14.29 -1.62 -1.58
CA LEU A 223 -13.51 -0.41 -1.32
C LEU A 223 -12.00 -0.65 -1.52
N PHE A 224 -11.46 -1.75 -0.97
CA PHE A 224 -10.05 -2.08 -1.15
C PHE A 224 -9.73 -2.43 -2.60
N ALA A 225 -10.53 -3.28 -3.24
CA ALA A 225 -10.38 -3.64 -4.63
C ALA A 225 -10.43 -2.42 -5.55
N CYS A 226 -11.30 -1.44 -5.28
CA CYS A 226 -11.36 -0.18 -6.01
C CYS A 226 -10.04 0.58 -5.99
N THR A 227 -9.44 0.76 -4.82
CA THR A 227 -8.16 1.49 -4.69
C THR A 227 -7.00 0.77 -5.40
N GLU A 228 -7.00 -0.56 -5.40
CA GLU A 228 -5.99 -1.37 -6.11
C GLU A 228 -6.25 -1.42 -7.63
N THR A 229 -7.50 -1.43 -8.08
CA THR A 229 -7.87 -1.27 -9.50
C THR A 229 -7.35 0.06 -10.05
N ILE A 230 -7.53 1.16 -9.31
CA ILE A 230 -7.02 2.48 -9.70
C ILE A 230 -5.49 2.46 -9.83
N ALA A 231 -4.78 1.76 -8.94
CA ALA A 231 -3.32 1.61 -9.05
C ALA A 231 -2.87 0.92 -10.35
N HIS A 232 -3.59 -0.11 -10.80
CA HIS A 232 -3.29 -0.79 -12.07
C HIS A 232 -3.61 0.11 -13.28
N LEU A 233 -4.70 0.88 -13.22
CA LEU A 233 -5.06 1.86 -14.25
C LEU A 233 -4.01 2.97 -14.35
N HIS A 234 -3.61 3.57 -13.23
CA HIS A 234 -2.59 4.60 -13.20
C HIS A 234 -1.24 4.10 -13.69
N ARG A 235 -0.87 2.85 -13.39
CA ARG A 235 0.36 2.26 -13.94
C ARG A 235 0.34 2.23 -15.47
N LEU A 236 -0.76 1.81 -16.09
CA LEU A 236 -0.89 1.82 -17.55
C LEU A 236 -0.91 3.24 -18.12
N MET A 237 -1.46 4.22 -17.39
CA MET A 237 -1.37 5.64 -17.77
C MET A 237 0.07 6.15 -17.75
N THR A 238 0.85 5.83 -16.70
CA THR A 238 2.28 6.18 -16.61
C THR A 238 3.09 5.55 -17.74
N LEU A 239 2.70 4.35 -18.18
CA LEU A 239 3.28 3.67 -19.35
C LEU A 239 2.82 4.26 -20.70
N GLY A 240 1.85 5.18 -20.70
CA GLY A 240 1.29 5.81 -21.91
C GLY A 240 0.34 4.92 -22.71
N GLU A 241 -0.04 3.76 -22.17
CA GLU A 241 -0.83 2.75 -22.87
C GLU A 241 -2.34 3.05 -22.87
N ILE A 242 -2.80 3.74 -21.82
CA ILE A 242 -4.17 4.21 -21.67
C ILE A 242 -4.18 5.68 -21.27
N LYS A 243 -5.32 6.33 -21.44
CA LYS A 243 -5.61 7.68 -20.97
C LYS A 243 -6.89 7.69 -20.13
N TRP A 244 -7.10 8.79 -19.42
CA TRP A 244 -8.27 9.04 -18.60
C TRP A 244 -9.10 10.18 -19.21
N GLU A 245 -10.43 10.07 -19.09
CA GLU A 245 -11.37 11.15 -19.37
C GLU A 245 -12.49 11.18 -18.32
N ALA A 246 -12.96 12.39 -18.01
CA ALA A 246 -14.14 12.58 -17.17
C ALA A 246 -15.41 12.32 -18.00
N GLY A 247 -16.25 11.42 -17.51
CA GLY A 247 -17.55 11.12 -18.09
C GLY A 247 -18.59 12.23 -17.89
N PRO A 248 -19.63 12.29 -18.74
CA PRO A 248 -20.75 13.23 -18.55
C PRO A 248 -21.59 12.93 -17.30
N ASP A 249 -21.46 11.72 -16.76
CA ASP A 249 -22.05 11.25 -15.49
C ASP A 249 -21.15 11.49 -14.27
N GLY A 250 -20.00 12.16 -14.46
CA GLY A 250 -19.02 12.44 -13.40
C GLY A 250 -18.13 11.26 -13.04
N LEU A 251 -18.16 10.16 -13.81
CA LEU A 251 -17.32 8.98 -13.57
C LEU A 251 -16.03 9.02 -14.40
N ASP A 252 -14.94 8.58 -13.80
CA ASP A 252 -13.65 8.44 -14.45
C ASP A 252 -13.68 7.24 -15.41
N ARG A 253 -13.35 7.50 -16.68
CA ARG A 253 -13.24 6.47 -17.72
C ARG A 253 -11.82 6.35 -18.22
N TYR A 254 -11.43 5.11 -18.50
CA TYR A 254 -10.10 4.74 -18.95
C TYR A 254 -10.20 4.00 -20.27
N LEU A 255 -9.35 4.38 -21.22
CA LEU A 255 -9.36 3.85 -22.58
C LEU A 255 -7.96 3.84 -23.17
N LYS A 256 -7.71 2.92 -24.10
CA LYS A 256 -6.47 2.89 -24.88
C LYS A 256 -6.17 4.24 -25.56
N THR A 257 -4.90 4.65 -25.53
CA THR A 257 -4.42 5.92 -26.11
C THR A 257 -4.68 6.00 -27.60
#